data_AF-A0A1F3PSH4-F1
#
_entry.id   AF-A0A1F3PSH4-F1
#
_cell.length_a   1.000
_cell.length_b   1.000
_cell.length_c   1.000
_cell.angle_alpha   90.00
_cell.angle_beta   90.00
_cell.angle_gamma   90.00
#
_symmetry.space_group_name_H-M   'P 1'
#
loop_
_entity.id
_entity.type
_entity.pdbx_description
1 polymer ?
#
loop_
_entity_poly.entity_id
_entity_poly.type
_entity_poly.pdbx_seq_one_letter_code
_entity_poly.pdbx_strand_id
1 'polypeptide(L)'
;MKKTIYVIMAVLFMAAFVACDSKKEEKKDDGADKDKELKADVQKITDIMCEMEGLTTQMQSIKEKYDTSATLLLEINVLVDLMKGCALVTPEEIDAFKANATQAYLTKKGTGLVIEEKKDKKGVLEAYLIKDEKKKVVETVKVDSISAETQGELQNYVNMLCQQKEMMEELNKVSSELDAKYKDDKEIKEKSKKAYFEQMEKCPNISPEKLEEMKKSM
;
A
#
# COMPACT_ATOMS: atom_id res chain seq x y z
N MET A 1 -20.97 17.88 18.84
CA MET A 1 -21.97 18.59 17.98
C MET A 1 -21.39 19.92 17.52
N LYS A 2 -21.16 20.04 16.19
CA LYS A 2 -20.89 21.21 15.33
C LYS A 2 -20.22 20.62 14.07
N LYS A 3 -20.94 20.07 13.06
CA LYS A 3 -21.47 20.73 11.83
C LYS A 3 -20.59 21.93 11.41
N THR A 4 -20.09 22.09 10.18
CA THR A 4 -20.83 22.17 8.89
C THR A 4 -19.81 22.36 7.73
N ILE A 5 -19.94 21.59 6.64
CA ILE A 5 -19.78 21.93 5.21
C ILE A 5 -18.65 22.91 4.79
N TYR A 6 -17.68 22.39 4.05
CA TYR A 6 -16.99 23.13 2.97
C TYR A 6 -16.89 22.22 1.73
N VAL A 7 -17.99 22.11 1.01
CA VAL A 7 -18.04 21.68 -0.38
C VAL A 7 -18.76 22.79 -1.14
N ILE A 8 -18.24 23.13 -2.33
CA ILE A 8 -18.86 23.98 -3.36
C ILE A 8 -18.83 25.49 -3.10
N MET A 9 -17.77 26.17 -3.54
CA MET A 9 -17.87 27.51 -4.14
C MET A 9 -16.58 27.92 -4.85
N ALA A 10 -16.50 27.62 -6.16
CA ALA A 10 -15.77 28.41 -7.16
C ALA A 10 -16.16 27.97 -8.59
N VAL A 11 -17.46 27.78 -8.83
CA VAL A 11 -18.05 27.84 -10.19
C VAL A 11 -18.70 29.21 -10.26
N LEU A 12 -17.98 30.24 -10.70
CA LEU A 12 -18.54 31.53 -11.12
C LEU A 12 -17.45 32.38 -11.80
N PHE A 13 -17.00 31.96 -12.97
CA PHE A 13 -16.43 32.84 -14.00
C PHE A 13 -16.74 32.28 -15.39
N MET A 14 -18.03 32.20 -15.71
CA MET A 14 -18.50 32.20 -17.10
C MET A 14 -19.64 33.22 -17.19
N ALA A 15 -19.34 34.39 -17.73
CA ALA A 15 -20.25 35.20 -18.56
C ALA A 15 -19.67 36.61 -18.77
N ALA A 16 -18.69 36.72 -19.66
CA ALA A 16 -18.49 37.93 -20.46
C ALA A 16 -17.56 37.55 -21.60
N PHE A 17 -18.12 37.04 -22.70
CA PHE A 17 -17.64 37.22 -24.08
C PHE A 17 -18.62 36.46 -24.99
N VAL A 18 -19.76 37.09 -25.27
CA VAL A 18 -20.53 36.80 -26.49
C VAL A 18 -20.34 38.00 -27.42
N ALA A 19 -19.93 37.67 -28.64
CA ALA A 19 -19.84 38.52 -29.83
C ALA A 19 -18.70 39.56 -29.87
N CYS A 20 -17.59 39.17 -30.52
CA CYS A 20 -16.92 40.00 -31.52
C CYS A 20 -16.19 39.09 -32.53
N ASP A 21 -16.71 39.11 -33.75
CA ASP A 21 -16.06 38.88 -35.04
C ASP A 21 -14.94 37.83 -35.22
N SER A 22 -15.32 36.79 -35.96
CA SER A 22 -14.61 36.26 -37.13
C SER A 22 -13.10 36.56 -37.26
N LYS A 23 -12.29 35.85 -36.48
CA LYS A 23 -11.11 35.18 -37.00
C LYS A 23 -11.10 33.77 -36.43
N LYS A 24 -11.10 32.76 -37.29
CA LYS A 24 -10.54 31.45 -36.95
C LYS A 24 -9.06 31.71 -36.66
N GLU A 25 -8.73 32.14 -35.45
CA GLU A 25 -7.41 31.91 -34.91
C GLU A 25 -7.33 30.41 -34.72
N GLU A 26 -6.60 29.73 -35.61
CA GLU A 26 -5.95 28.48 -35.25
C GLU A 26 -5.21 28.76 -33.95
N LYS A 27 -5.77 28.30 -32.83
CA LYS A 27 -4.98 28.16 -31.61
C LYS A 27 -3.80 27.29 -32.01
N LYS A 28 -2.63 27.91 -32.14
CA LYS A 28 -1.37 27.18 -32.14
C LYS A 28 -1.43 26.32 -30.90
N ASP A 29 -1.41 25.02 -31.11
CA ASP A 29 -1.29 24.01 -30.08
C ASP A 29 0.12 24.20 -29.49
N ASP A 30 0.25 25.12 -28.54
CA ASP A 30 1.52 25.43 -27.89
C ASP A 30 1.87 24.22 -27.03
N GLY A 31 2.67 23.31 -27.58
CA GLY A 31 3.10 22.07 -26.92
C GLY A 31 3.70 22.26 -25.51
N ALA A 32 4.09 23.49 -25.15
CA ALA A 32 4.52 23.86 -23.80
C ALA A 32 3.41 23.71 -22.73
N ASP A 33 2.15 24.02 -23.05
CA ASP A 33 1.04 23.90 -22.09
C ASP A 33 0.66 22.44 -21.85
N LYS A 34 0.67 21.63 -22.92
CA LYS A 34 0.45 20.16 -22.83
C LYS A 34 1.54 19.46 -22.04
N ASP A 35 2.81 19.84 -22.23
CA ASP A 35 3.93 19.27 -21.48
C ASP A 35 3.86 19.62 -19.99
N LYS A 36 3.42 20.84 -19.64
CA LYS A 36 3.22 21.26 -18.24
C LYS A 36 2.08 20.49 -17.58
N GLU A 37 0.97 20.31 -18.29
CA GLU A 37 -0.17 19.54 -17.82
C GLU A 37 0.19 18.07 -17.62
N LEU A 38 0.89 17.46 -18.58
CA LEU A 38 1.40 16.09 -18.47
C LEU A 38 2.29 15.91 -17.25
N LYS A 39 3.24 16.82 -17.00
CA LYS A 39 4.12 16.73 -15.82
C LYS A 39 3.35 16.79 -14.51
N ALA A 40 2.30 17.62 -14.43
CA ALA A 40 1.46 17.71 -13.24
C ALA A 40 0.63 16.44 -13.03
N ASP A 41 0.14 15.82 -14.10
CA ASP A 41 -0.60 14.57 -14.02
C ASP A 41 0.31 13.39 -13.67
N VAL A 42 1.50 13.31 -14.23
CA VAL A 42 2.51 12.29 -13.86
C VAL A 42 2.94 12.46 -12.40
N GLN A 43 3.02 13.70 -11.89
CA GLN A 43 3.36 13.98 -10.49
C GLN A 43 2.40 13.29 -9.52
N LYS A 44 1.09 13.25 -9.83
CA LYS A 44 0.10 12.56 -8.99
C LYS A 44 0.42 11.07 -8.85
N ILE A 45 0.76 10.42 -9.97
CA ILE A 45 1.16 9.01 -9.95
C ILE A 45 2.42 8.82 -9.11
N THR A 46 3.44 9.66 -9.32
CA THR A 46 4.71 9.51 -8.61
C THR A 46 4.61 9.82 -7.13
N ASP A 47 3.75 10.76 -6.73
CA ASP A 47 3.50 11.08 -5.32
C ASP A 47 2.88 9.88 -4.60
N ILE A 48 1.83 9.28 -5.17
CA ILE A 48 1.20 8.08 -4.61
C ILE A 48 2.20 6.92 -4.52
N MET A 49 2.95 6.67 -5.60
CA MET A 49 3.98 5.63 -5.61
C MET A 49 5.06 5.85 -4.55
N CYS A 50 5.47 7.10 -4.35
CA CYS A 50 6.48 7.45 -3.36
C CYS A 50 5.99 7.26 -1.92
N GLU A 51 4.73 7.62 -1.64
CA GLU A 51 4.10 7.38 -0.35
C GLU A 51 3.94 5.87 -0.08
N MET A 52 3.47 5.11 -1.08
CA MET A 52 3.36 3.66 -0.99
C MET A 52 4.71 2.98 -0.69
N GLU A 53 5.81 3.48 -1.27
CA GLU A 53 7.15 2.99 -0.97
C GLU A 53 7.57 3.29 0.48
N GLY A 54 7.24 4.49 0.98
CA GLY A 54 7.46 4.86 2.37
C GLY A 54 6.71 3.95 3.34
N LEU A 55 5.45 3.64 3.04
CA LEU A 55 4.66 2.68 3.81
C LEU A 55 5.29 1.28 3.76
N THR A 56 5.71 0.82 2.57
CA THR A 56 6.35 -0.49 2.39
C THR A 56 7.61 -0.62 3.24
N THR A 57 8.46 0.41 3.23
CA THR A 57 9.70 0.45 4.02
C THR A 57 9.42 0.37 5.52
N GLN A 58 8.45 1.15 6.00
CA GLN A 58 8.05 1.13 7.42
C GLN A 58 7.46 -0.22 7.84
N MET A 59 6.57 -0.78 7.03
CA MET A 59 6.01 -2.12 7.27
C MET A 59 7.08 -3.20 7.31
N GLN A 60 8.06 -3.14 6.41
CA GLN A 60 9.18 -4.08 6.37
C GLN A 60 10.04 -3.98 7.64
N SER A 61 10.29 -2.76 8.13
CA SER A 61 11.02 -2.55 9.38
C SER A 61 10.30 -3.18 10.60
N ILE A 62 8.96 -3.03 10.69
CA ILE A 62 8.17 -3.69 11.74
C ILE A 62 8.26 -5.21 11.57
N LYS A 63 8.09 -5.72 10.35
CA LYS A 63 8.15 -7.15 10.07
C LYS A 63 9.48 -7.75 10.51
N GLU A 64 10.60 -7.12 10.17
CA GLU A 64 11.95 -7.57 10.55
C GLU A 64 12.17 -7.58 12.06
N LYS A 65 11.62 -6.60 12.79
CA LYS A 65 11.69 -6.54 14.26
C LYS A 65 11.08 -7.78 14.92
N TYR A 66 10.02 -8.33 14.33
CA TYR A 66 9.25 -9.44 14.90
C TYR A 66 9.49 -10.80 14.22
N ASP A 67 10.26 -10.83 13.14
CA ASP A 67 10.46 -12.00 12.28
C ASP A 67 11.06 -13.23 12.98
N THR A 68 11.74 -13.02 14.11
CA THR A 68 12.33 -14.09 14.95
C THR A 68 11.73 -14.15 16.36
N SER A 69 10.68 -13.37 16.61
CA SER A 69 9.99 -13.30 17.90
C SER A 69 9.47 -14.68 18.33
N ALA A 70 9.63 -14.99 19.62
CA ALA A 70 9.00 -16.17 20.22
C ALA A 70 7.46 -16.07 20.15
N THR A 71 6.92 -14.85 20.16
CA THR A 71 5.49 -14.56 20.08
C THR A 71 4.93 -14.46 18.66
N LEU A 72 5.77 -14.63 17.63
CA LEU A 72 5.36 -14.45 16.22
C LEU A 72 4.12 -15.25 15.82
N LEU A 73 3.95 -16.47 16.35
CA LEU A 73 2.75 -17.31 16.11
C LEU A 73 1.44 -16.62 16.50
N LEU A 74 1.47 -15.85 17.59
CA LEU A 74 0.30 -15.15 18.10
C LEU A 74 0.19 -13.75 17.52
N GLU A 75 1.32 -13.09 17.25
CA GLU A 75 1.35 -11.83 16.52
C GLU A 75 0.70 -11.97 15.14
N ILE A 76 0.94 -13.10 14.43
CA ILE A 76 0.24 -13.43 13.17
C ILE A 76 -1.28 -13.47 13.37
N ASN A 77 -1.77 -14.10 14.44
CA ASN A 77 -3.19 -14.17 14.72
C ASN A 77 -3.79 -12.79 15.06
N VAL A 78 -3.06 -11.97 15.82
CA VAL A 78 -3.46 -10.58 16.09
C VAL A 78 -3.54 -9.78 14.78
N LEU A 79 -2.53 -9.88 13.91
CA LEU A 79 -2.54 -9.24 12.60
C LEU A 79 -3.74 -9.69 11.76
N VAL A 80 -4.02 -10.99 11.71
CA VAL A 80 -5.20 -11.56 11.03
C VAL A 80 -6.50 -10.97 11.55
N ASP A 81 -6.67 -10.86 12.86
CA ASP A 81 -7.87 -10.29 13.46
C ASP A 81 -8.01 -8.79 13.17
N LEU A 82 -6.90 -8.06 13.20
CA LEU A 82 -6.87 -6.62 12.88
C LEU A 82 -7.15 -6.35 11.39
N MET A 83 -6.60 -7.17 10.48
CA MET A 83 -6.80 -7.02 9.03
C MET A 83 -8.26 -7.18 8.60
N LYS A 84 -9.09 -7.91 9.36
CA LYS A 84 -10.55 -8.00 9.12
C LYS A 84 -11.24 -6.64 9.22
N GLY A 85 -10.60 -5.64 9.84
CA GLY A 85 -11.06 -4.27 9.90
C GLY A 85 -10.74 -3.42 8.66
N CYS A 86 -9.85 -3.87 7.76
CA CYS A 86 -9.56 -3.16 6.52
C CYS A 86 -10.67 -3.42 5.48
N ALA A 87 -11.28 -2.36 4.94
CA ALA A 87 -12.38 -2.50 3.97
C ALA A 87 -11.95 -3.14 2.64
N LEU A 88 -10.70 -2.91 2.21
CA LEU A 88 -10.16 -3.35 0.93
C LEU A 88 -9.29 -4.62 1.02
N VAL A 89 -9.23 -5.25 2.19
CA VAL A 89 -8.54 -6.54 2.37
C VAL A 89 -9.58 -7.64 2.37
N THR A 90 -9.46 -8.55 1.41
CA THR A 90 -10.38 -9.67 1.26
C THR A 90 -10.09 -10.80 2.25
N PRO A 91 -11.09 -11.62 2.62
CA PRO A 91 -10.85 -12.83 3.41
C PRO A 91 -9.79 -13.75 2.82
N GLU A 92 -9.76 -13.89 1.48
CA GLU A 92 -8.81 -14.72 0.77
C GLU A 92 -7.36 -14.21 0.94
N GLU A 93 -7.18 -12.89 0.95
CA GLU A 93 -5.87 -12.28 1.22
C GLU A 93 -5.43 -12.47 2.67
N ILE A 94 -6.37 -12.44 3.62
CA ILE A 94 -6.09 -12.72 5.04
C ILE A 94 -5.67 -14.17 5.22
N ASP A 95 -6.38 -15.11 4.59
CA ASP A 95 -6.05 -16.53 4.64
C ASP A 95 -4.70 -16.82 3.98
N ALA A 96 -4.43 -16.21 2.82
CA ALA A 96 -3.13 -16.29 2.15
C ALA A 96 -2.00 -15.71 3.02
N PHE A 97 -2.23 -14.57 3.68
CA PHE A 97 -1.30 -13.99 4.64
C PHE A 97 -1.01 -14.95 5.79
N LYS A 98 -2.05 -15.50 6.43
CA LYS A 98 -1.89 -16.43 7.57
C LYS A 98 -1.10 -17.66 7.14
N ALA A 99 -1.44 -18.25 5.99
CA ALA A 99 -0.76 -19.43 5.47
C ALA A 99 0.73 -19.16 5.18
N ASN A 100 1.02 -18.09 4.46
CA ASN A 100 2.40 -17.71 4.10
C ASN A 100 3.25 -17.37 5.33
N ALA A 101 2.70 -16.59 6.27
CA ALA A 101 3.40 -16.23 7.50
C ALA A 101 3.68 -17.46 8.38
N THR A 102 2.69 -18.35 8.50
CA THR A 102 2.83 -19.61 9.25
C THR A 102 3.89 -20.51 8.62
N GLN A 103 3.88 -20.67 7.29
CA GLN A 103 4.86 -21.48 6.58
C GLN A 103 6.28 -20.91 6.72
N ALA A 104 6.44 -19.58 6.60
CA ALA A 104 7.71 -18.91 6.77
C ALA A 104 8.27 -19.10 8.20
N TYR A 105 7.41 -18.97 9.21
CA TYR A 105 7.77 -19.23 10.61
C TYR A 105 8.26 -20.67 10.81
N LEU A 106 7.49 -21.66 10.34
CA LEU A 106 7.84 -23.07 10.48
C LEU A 106 9.16 -23.41 9.78
N THR A 107 9.37 -22.86 8.58
CA THR A 107 10.60 -23.07 7.80
C THR A 107 11.84 -22.58 8.56
N LYS A 108 11.74 -21.45 9.28
CA LYS A 108 12.83 -20.92 10.10
C LYS A 108 13.08 -21.73 11.37
N LYS A 109 12.03 -22.31 11.96
CA LYS A 109 12.12 -23.12 13.20
C LYS A 109 12.58 -24.57 12.95
N GLY A 110 12.38 -25.10 11.75
CA GLY A 110 12.88 -26.41 11.33
C GLY A 110 11.79 -27.35 10.81
N THR A 111 12.22 -28.50 10.28
CA THR A 111 11.32 -29.49 9.66
C THR A 111 10.58 -30.34 10.70
N GLY A 112 9.42 -30.87 10.33
CA GLY A 112 8.62 -31.77 11.17
C GLY A 112 7.93 -31.08 12.36
N LEU A 113 7.68 -29.77 12.24
CA LEU A 113 6.95 -28.97 13.21
C LEU A 113 5.56 -28.63 12.70
N VAL A 114 4.56 -28.69 13.57
CA VAL A 114 3.19 -28.25 13.31
C VAL A 114 2.74 -27.29 14.40
N ILE A 115 1.78 -26.42 14.06
CA ILE A 115 1.18 -25.47 15.00
C ILE A 115 -0.23 -25.94 15.34
N GLU A 116 -0.54 -25.95 16.63
CA GLU A 116 -1.89 -26.15 17.12
C GLU A 116 -2.34 -24.93 17.92
N GLU A 117 -3.54 -24.44 17.66
CA GLU A 117 -4.14 -23.29 18.34
C GLU A 117 -5.27 -23.79 19.24
N LYS A 118 -5.26 -23.42 20.52
CA LYS A 118 -6.35 -23.75 21.47
C LYS A 118 -6.70 -22.55 22.32
N LYS A 119 -7.94 -22.49 22.79
CA LYS A 119 -8.34 -21.56 23.85
C LYS A 119 -8.23 -22.25 25.21
N ASP A 120 -7.66 -21.56 26.18
CA ASP A 120 -7.63 -22.04 27.56
C ASP A 120 -9.02 -21.95 28.21
N LYS A 121 -9.13 -22.38 29.48
CA LYS A 121 -10.39 -22.34 30.24
C LYS A 121 -10.95 -20.93 30.46
N LYS A 122 -10.14 -19.89 30.27
CA LYS A 122 -10.51 -18.48 30.38
C LYS A 122 -10.79 -17.85 29.00
N GLY A 123 -10.68 -18.63 27.92
CA GLY A 123 -10.88 -18.18 26.55
C GLY A 123 -9.65 -17.52 25.91
N VAL A 124 -8.49 -17.55 26.58
CA VAL A 124 -7.22 -16.97 26.09
C VAL A 124 -6.66 -17.89 25.01
N LEU A 125 -6.29 -17.32 23.85
CA LEU A 125 -5.68 -18.07 22.76
C LEU A 125 -4.25 -18.46 23.12
N GLU A 126 -3.93 -19.73 22.91
CA GLU A 126 -2.61 -20.33 23.09
C GLU A 126 -2.19 -21.00 21.78
N ALA A 127 -0.94 -20.77 21.37
CA ALA A 127 -0.32 -21.41 20.23
C ALA A 127 0.74 -22.40 20.71
N TYR A 128 0.68 -23.62 20.18
CA TYR A 128 1.56 -24.72 20.53
C TYR A 128 2.40 -25.09 19.32
N LEU A 129 3.72 -25.07 19.49
CA LEU A 129 4.64 -25.64 18.50
C LEU A 129 4.88 -27.10 18.89
N ILE A 130 4.57 -28.02 17.98
CA ILE A 130 4.57 -29.46 18.22
C ILE A 130 5.49 -30.14 17.23
N LYS A 131 6.34 -31.06 17.71
CA LYS A 131 7.10 -31.95 16.84
C LYS A 131 6.24 -33.12 16.41
N ASP A 132 5.90 -33.16 15.11
CA ASP A 132 4.87 -34.02 14.51
C ASP A 132 5.09 -35.50 14.82
N GLU A 133 6.31 -35.99 14.59
CA GLU A 133 6.70 -37.39 14.79
C GLU A 133 6.55 -37.90 16.23
N LYS A 134 6.58 -37.01 17.23
CA LYS A 134 6.62 -37.38 18.65
C LYS A 134 5.42 -36.87 19.44
N LYS A 135 4.51 -36.11 18.80
CA LYS A 135 3.44 -35.35 19.47
C LYS A 135 3.93 -34.61 20.73
N LYS A 136 5.17 -34.12 20.69
CA LYS A 136 5.81 -33.44 21.81
C LYS A 136 5.71 -31.94 21.62
N VAL A 137 5.08 -31.26 22.56
CA VAL A 137 5.09 -29.79 22.65
C VAL A 137 6.52 -29.33 22.92
N VAL A 138 7.03 -28.47 22.04
CA VAL A 138 8.37 -27.87 22.15
C VAL A 138 8.31 -26.42 22.59
N GLU A 139 7.24 -25.70 22.25
CA GLU A 139 7.02 -24.32 22.66
C GLU A 139 5.53 -24.07 22.91
N THR A 140 5.20 -23.25 23.89
CA THR A 140 3.83 -22.80 24.17
C THR A 140 3.87 -21.30 24.39
N VAL A 141 3.01 -20.60 23.66
CA VAL A 141 2.92 -19.15 23.74
C VAL A 141 1.46 -18.78 23.95
N LYS A 142 1.20 -17.72 24.72
CA LYS A 142 -0.16 -17.25 25.04
C LYS A 142 -0.37 -15.83 24.56
N VAL A 143 -1.55 -15.49 24.05
CA VAL A 143 -1.78 -14.15 23.46
C VAL A 143 -1.59 -13.00 24.46
N ASP A 144 -1.80 -13.26 25.76
CA ASP A 144 -1.56 -12.31 26.84
C ASP A 144 -0.06 -12.06 27.12
N SER A 145 0.86 -12.81 26.48
CA SER A 145 2.29 -12.50 26.51
C SER A 145 2.70 -11.42 25.50
N ILE A 146 1.80 -10.99 24.61
CA ILE A 146 2.06 -9.87 23.68
C ILE A 146 1.87 -8.56 24.44
N SER A 147 2.94 -7.76 24.53
CA SER A 147 2.91 -6.47 25.23
C SER A 147 1.96 -5.47 24.55
N ALA A 148 1.45 -4.49 25.31
CA ALA A 148 0.62 -3.42 24.74
C ALA A 148 1.38 -2.57 23.71
N GLU A 149 2.70 -2.40 23.89
CA GLU A 149 3.57 -1.74 22.92
C GLU A 149 3.60 -2.51 21.60
N THR A 150 3.82 -3.84 21.66
CA THR A 150 3.79 -4.71 20.50
C THR A 150 2.42 -4.68 19.81
N GLN A 151 1.32 -4.74 20.57
CA GLN A 151 -0.03 -4.62 19.99
C GLN A 151 -0.22 -3.29 19.26
N GLY A 152 0.28 -2.18 19.81
CA GLY A 152 0.26 -0.87 19.17
C GLY A 152 1.03 -0.85 17.85
N GLU A 153 2.20 -1.48 17.80
CA GLU A 153 3.00 -1.59 16.57
C GLU A 153 2.33 -2.50 15.51
N LEU A 154 1.70 -3.60 15.93
CA LEU A 154 0.92 -4.47 15.02
C LEU A 154 -0.32 -3.73 14.48
N GLN A 155 -1.00 -2.93 15.30
CA GLN A 155 -2.07 -2.06 14.84
C GLN A 155 -1.57 -1.04 13.82
N ASN A 156 -0.43 -0.42 14.08
CA ASN A 156 0.18 0.53 13.14
C ASN A 156 0.54 -0.15 11.81
N TYR A 157 1.09 -1.37 11.87
CA TYR A 157 1.35 -2.17 10.67
C TYR A 157 0.08 -2.38 9.84
N VAL A 158 -1.02 -2.80 10.46
CA VAL A 158 -2.28 -3.03 9.76
C VAL A 158 -2.87 -1.72 9.22
N ASN A 159 -2.78 -0.63 9.96
CA ASN A 159 -3.23 0.68 9.47
C ASN A 159 -2.46 1.10 8.20
N MET A 160 -1.14 0.92 8.18
CA MET A 160 -0.31 1.20 7.00
C MET A 160 -0.67 0.27 5.83
N LEU A 161 -0.97 -1.00 6.10
CA LEU A 161 -1.43 -1.94 5.08
C LEU A 161 -2.78 -1.51 4.50
N CYS A 162 -3.76 -1.15 5.34
CA CYS A 162 -5.06 -0.67 4.87
C CYS A 162 -4.87 0.60 4.00
N GLN A 163 -4.06 1.56 4.47
CA GLN A 163 -3.77 2.79 3.73
C GLN A 163 -3.10 2.50 2.37
N GLN A 164 -2.16 1.56 2.33
CA GLN A 164 -1.52 1.14 1.08
C GLN A 164 -2.54 0.55 0.09
N LYS A 165 -3.55 -0.20 0.57
CA LYS A 165 -4.63 -0.71 -0.28
C LYS A 165 -5.48 0.41 -0.88
N GLU A 166 -5.84 1.40 -0.08
CA GLU A 166 -6.59 2.57 -0.53
C GLU A 166 -5.79 3.36 -1.59
N MET A 167 -4.50 3.56 -1.36
CA MET A 167 -3.60 4.21 -2.31
C MET A 167 -3.46 3.44 -3.63
N MET A 168 -3.48 2.10 -3.61
CA MET A 168 -3.48 1.32 -4.85
C MET A 168 -4.76 1.50 -5.66
N GLU A 169 -5.93 1.59 -5.01
CA GLU A 169 -7.17 1.90 -5.72
C GLU A 169 -7.13 3.31 -6.32
N GLU A 170 -6.62 4.29 -5.57
CA GLU A 170 -6.44 5.65 -6.06
C GLU A 170 -5.46 5.71 -7.24
N LEU A 171 -4.32 5.02 -7.14
CA LEU A 171 -3.34 4.91 -8.21
C LEU A 171 -3.95 4.35 -9.49
N ASN A 172 -4.72 3.26 -9.38
CA ASN A 172 -5.40 2.64 -10.53
C ASN A 172 -6.40 3.60 -11.17
N LYS A 173 -7.14 4.37 -10.36
CA LYS A 173 -8.07 5.38 -10.84
C LYS A 173 -7.34 6.50 -11.58
N VAL A 174 -6.31 7.09 -10.98
CA VAL A 174 -5.51 8.16 -11.58
C VAL A 174 -4.86 7.68 -12.88
N SER A 175 -4.26 6.48 -12.89
CA SER A 175 -3.68 5.90 -14.10
C SER A 175 -4.71 5.76 -15.22
N SER A 176 -5.92 5.29 -14.90
CA SER A 176 -7.00 5.14 -15.88
C SER A 176 -7.48 6.50 -16.44
N GLU A 177 -7.52 7.54 -15.60
CA GLU A 177 -7.88 8.90 -16.02
C GLU A 177 -6.83 9.48 -16.97
N LEU A 178 -5.54 9.26 -16.69
CA LEU A 178 -4.43 9.69 -17.55
C LEU A 178 -4.44 8.96 -18.89
N ASP A 179 -4.59 7.63 -18.88
CA ASP A 179 -4.65 6.83 -20.11
C ASP A 179 -5.82 7.29 -21.00
N ALA A 180 -6.98 7.54 -20.42
CA ALA A 180 -8.13 8.05 -21.16
C ALA A 180 -7.90 9.46 -21.74
N LYS A 181 -7.24 10.34 -20.97
CA LYS A 181 -6.94 11.72 -21.36
C LYS A 181 -5.94 11.80 -22.53
N TYR A 182 -4.95 10.91 -22.55
CA TYR A 182 -3.85 10.96 -23.51
C TYR A 182 -3.84 9.84 -24.56
N LYS A 183 -4.92 9.05 -24.67
CA LYS A 183 -5.01 7.87 -25.56
C LYS A 183 -4.63 8.10 -27.04
N ASP A 184 -4.83 9.31 -27.56
CA ASP A 184 -4.62 9.65 -28.98
C ASP A 184 -3.26 10.34 -29.23
N ASP A 185 -2.48 10.60 -28.18
CA ASP A 185 -1.18 11.26 -28.26
C ASP A 185 -0.06 10.23 -28.42
N LYS A 186 0.57 10.21 -29.60
CA LYS A 186 1.62 9.25 -29.96
C LYS A 186 2.97 9.52 -29.28
N GLU A 187 3.20 10.75 -28.80
CA GLU A 187 4.45 11.14 -28.14
C GLU A 187 4.38 11.02 -26.62
N ILE A 188 3.17 10.86 -26.06
CA ILE A 188 2.94 10.88 -24.62
C ILE A 188 3.71 9.80 -23.87
N LYS A 189 3.88 8.61 -24.48
CA LYS A 189 4.51 7.45 -23.82
C LYS A 189 5.97 7.72 -23.45
N GLU A 190 6.72 8.39 -24.32
CA GLU A 190 8.12 8.70 -24.05
C GLU A 190 8.24 9.89 -23.08
N LYS A 191 7.41 10.93 -23.27
CA LYS A 191 7.37 12.10 -22.39
C LYS A 191 6.95 11.75 -20.97
N SER A 192 5.94 10.89 -20.80
CA SER A 192 5.45 10.45 -19.49
C SER A 192 6.48 9.61 -18.75
N LYS A 193 7.16 8.67 -19.43
CA LYS A 193 8.27 7.91 -18.86
C LYS A 193 9.38 8.82 -18.35
N LYS A 194 9.79 9.80 -19.17
CA LYS A 194 10.83 10.75 -18.77
C LYS A 194 10.41 11.56 -17.54
N ALA A 195 9.21 12.14 -17.57
CA ALA A 195 8.67 12.90 -16.43
C ALA A 195 8.55 12.04 -15.16
N TYR A 196 8.12 10.79 -15.32
CA TYR A 196 7.98 9.84 -14.21
C TYR A 196 9.33 9.59 -13.53
N PHE A 197 10.38 9.27 -14.29
CA PHE A 197 11.69 9.03 -13.70
C PHE A 197 12.33 10.30 -13.11
N GLU A 198 12.17 11.47 -13.76
CA GLU A 198 12.63 12.77 -13.22
C GLU A 198 12.02 13.10 -11.85
N GLN A 199 10.79 12.62 -11.59
CA GLN A 199 10.08 12.83 -10.33
C GLN A 199 10.40 11.74 -9.31
N MET A 200 10.46 10.47 -9.73
CA MET A 200 10.83 9.35 -8.86
C MET A 200 12.25 9.47 -8.31
N GLU A 201 13.19 10.08 -9.04
CA GLU A 201 14.53 10.42 -8.55
C GLU A 201 14.52 11.33 -7.30
N LYS A 202 13.42 12.04 -7.06
CA LYS A 202 13.25 12.93 -5.91
C LYS A 202 12.53 12.26 -4.75
N CYS A 203 12.05 11.03 -4.92
CA CYS A 203 11.36 10.31 -3.86
C CYS A 203 12.36 9.86 -2.78
N PRO A 204 12.19 10.26 -1.50
CA PRO A 204 13.14 9.93 -0.44
C PRO A 204 13.24 8.43 -0.13
N ASN A 205 12.22 7.64 -0.49
CA ASN A 205 12.14 6.22 -0.16
C ASN A 205 12.52 5.31 -1.34
N ILE A 206 12.89 5.87 -2.49
CA ILE A 206 13.29 5.09 -3.67
C ILE A 206 14.81 5.12 -3.79
N SER A 207 15.44 3.95 -3.66
CA SER A 207 16.89 3.85 -3.86
C SER A 207 17.25 3.96 -5.36
N PRO A 208 18.47 4.40 -5.68
CA PRO A 208 18.95 4.41 -7.07
C PRO A 208 18.88 3.02 -7.73
N GLU A 209 19.19 1.95 -7.00
CA GLU A 209 19.12 0.57 -7.53
C GLU A 209 17.69 0.21 -7.91
N LYS A 210 16.72 0.51 -7.04
CA LYS A 210 15.31 0.26 -7.29
C LYS A 210 14.78 1.08 -8.47
N LEU A 211 15.23 2.33 -8.59
CA LEU A 211 14.91 3.17 -9.75
C LEU A 211 15.45 2.57 -11.06
N GLU A 212 16.67 2.02 -11.05
CA GLU A 212 17.25 1.34 -12.21
C GLU A 212 16.50 0.03 -12.55
N GLU A 213 16.00 -0.69 -11.56
CA GLU A 213 15.11 -1.85 -11.78
C GLU A 213 13.77 -1.43 -12.41
N MET A 214 13.19 -0.32 -11.96
CA MET A 214 11.98 0.25 -12.57
C MET A 214 12.23 0.66 -14.04
N LYS A 215 13.37 1.30 -14.34
CA LYS A 215 13.75 1.66 -15.72
C LYS A 215 13.83 0.44 -16.65
N LYS A 216 14.30 -0.70 -16.15
CA LYS A 216 14.41 -1.94 -16.96
C LYS A 216 13.06 -2.61 -17.26
N SER A 217 12.04 -2.34 -16.46
CA SER A 217 10.72 -3.01 -16.55
C SER A 217 9.67 -2.23 -17.33
N MET A 218 9.95 -0.98 -17.76
CA MET A 218 9.02 -0.08 -18.46
C MET A 218 9.32 0.11 -19.95
#